data_AF-V8P1Q5-F1
#
_entry.id   AF-V8P1Q5-F1
#
_cell.length_a   1.000
_cell.length_b   1.000
_cell.length_c   1.000
_cell.angle_alpha   90.00
_cell.angle_beta   90.00
_cell.angle_gamma   90.00
#
_symmetry.space_group_name_H-M   'P 1'
#
loop_
_entity.id
_entity.type
_entity.pdbx_description
1 polymer ?
#
loop_
_entity_poly.entity_id
_entity_poly.type
_entity_poly.pdbx_seq_one_letter_code
_entity_poly.pdbx_strand_id
1 'polypeptide(L)'
;MGGKGESRDHCTLIRNIKDKCPCCYGPKECPVYPTELAFALDTAAGGNADTFNRMKDTVVSIVNNITITESNCPRGARVALVTYNSEVTTEIRFADSRKKKDLVKQIEDLQFVQTSKQRSLETAMAFVARNTFKRARSGFLMRKVAVFFTNGPTKASPQLNEAVLRLYNAGVVPVFLTNREDRVLTNALQINNTGGQAFAFTGGAGQLAATLRKVFTCHICLDVCDPDPSCGIQRGGFGRDRRAAPTDVDIDIAFIVDSSESTTQMQFKEIKSYISYIVNQLETSSDPKVSQHHARVAIVQHAPFEFQSNSSISPVKVELSLTDYGPRDKLTDFIQNQMSQLYGTRAVATAVDYTMRHIFESAPNPRDHKVIVLMMTGGIEKEELEHLQKVIVEAKCKGYFVVIIGIGRNINIPSIYSLASEPNDVFFKYADMASELHEEPLLRFGSLLPSFINSENTFYLSPDIRKKCDLFQGDQPIKKFGQKQLNIPNNVTVTPAVTEKLEVIKHNGEVKITDITENSAKLHWMIPEPQKVYIYHITVTSAHDHSLVVKLNLTSNERVIGGLQSGEKYDVTITGYHNAQAKATYRGTFNT
;
A
#
# COMPACT_ATOMS: atom_id res chain seq x y z
N MET A 1 24.18 27.88 12.67
CA MET A 1 23.63 26.72 13.40
C MET A 1 22.33 27.14 14.05
N GLY A 2 21.18 26.81 13.45
CA GLY A 2 19.90 26.95 14.14
C GLY A 2 19.63 25.65 14.91
N GLY A 3 19.47 25.74 16.23
CA GLY A 3 19.17 24.57 17.06
C GLY A 3 17.91 23.86 16.56
N LYS A 4 17.96 22.52 16.46
CA LYS A 4 16.75 21.70 16.33
C LYS A 4 15.85 22.06 17.51
N GLY A 5 14.70 22.68 17.24
CA GLY A 5 13.71 22.98 18.27
C GLY A 5 13.31 21.72 19.01
N GLU A 6 13.12 21.81 20.32
CA GLU A 6 12.62 20.72 21.15
C GLU A 6 11.32 20.12 20.57
N SER A 7 11.15 18.80 20.68
CA SER A 7 9.94 18.12 20.22
C SER A 7 8.74 18.64 21.01
N ARG A 8 7.94 19.51 20.38
CA ARG A 8 6.68 19.97 20.94
C ARG A 8 5.73 18.78 21.07
N ASP A 9 5.06 18.65 22.21
CA ASP A 9 3.93 17.74 22.39
C ASP A 9 2.92 17.90 21.24
N HIS A 10 2.51 16.79 20.61
CA HIS A 10 1.67 16.77 19.41
C HIS A 10 0.40 17.60 19.58
N CYS A 11 -0.27 17.41 20.71
CA CYS A 11 -1.52 18.10 20.99
C CYS A 11 -1.31 19.58 21.28
N THR A 12 -0.16 19.95 21.85
CA THR A 12 0.27 21.34 21.94
C THR A 12 0.50 21.95 20.56
N LEU A 13 1.11 21.23 19.61
CA LEU A 13 1.24 21.70 18.22
C LEU A 13 -0.12 21.84 17.52
N ILE A 14 -1.00 20.85 17.67
CA ILE A 14 -2.37 20.89 17.13
C ILE A 14 -3.13 22.12 17.63
N ARG A 15 -3.12 22.35 18.95
CA ARG A 15 -3.77 23.51 19.58
C ARG A 15 -3.20 24.81 19.01
N ASN A 16 -1.87 24.93 18.94
CA ASN A 16 -1.21 26.10 18.34
C ASN A 16 -1.60 26.35 16.87
N ILE A 17 -1.77 25.29 16.05
CA ILE A 17 -2.21 25.44 14.65
C ILE A 17 -3.66 25.92 14.59
N LYS A 18 -4.53 25.34 15.41
CA LYS A 18 -5.96 25.71 15.48
C LYS A 18 -6.13 27.16 15.95
N ASP A 19 -5.43 27.53 17.02
CA ASP A 19 -5.45 28.85 17.64
C ASP A 19 -4.80 29.95 16.80
N LYS A 20 -4.14 29.61 15.68
CA LYS A 20 -3.53 30.59 14.77
C LYS A 20 -4.13 30.58 13.39
N CYS A 21 -5.05 29.67 13.09
CA CYS A 21 -5.68 29.57 11.78
C CYS A 21 -6.88 30.51 11.67
N PRO A 22 -6.82 31.59 10.86
CA PRO A 22 -7.85 32.62 10.80
C PRO A 22 -9.25 32.11 10.40
N CYS A 23 -9.33 31.00 9.67
CA CYS A 23 -10.59 30.42 9.21
C CYS A 23 -11.01 29.14 9.97
N CYS A 24 -10.17 28.66 10.90
CA CYS A 24 -10.45 27.45 11.68
C CYS A 24 -11.16 27.75 13.02
N TYR A 25 -11.42 29.02 13.34
CA TYR A 25 -12.13 29.44 14.55
C TYR A 25 -13.64 29.16 14.45
N GLY A 26 -14.19 28.51 15.47
CA GLY A 26 -15.63 28.24 15.60
C GLY A 26 -15.94 27.46 16.89
N PRO A 27 -17.23 27.32 17.25
CA PRO A 27 -17.65 26.39 18.32
C PRO A 27 -17.13 24.97 18.02
N LYS A 28 -17.10 24.07 19.03
CA LYS A 28 -16.69 22.66 18.86
C LYS A 28 -17.58 21.95 17.83
N GLU A 29 -17.23 22.09 16.56
CA GLU A 29 -17.94 21.50 15.42
C GLU A 29 -17.37 20.12 15.10
N CYS A 30 -18.25 19.22 14.63
CA CYS A 30 -17.83 17.93 14.11
C CYS A 30 -17.71 17.99 12.58
N PRO A 31 -16.65 17.45 11.97
CA PRO A 31 -15.47 16.88 12.63
C PRO A 31 -14.53 17.95 13.20
N VAL A 32 -13.91 17.63 14.34
CA VAL A 32 -12.95 18.49 15.05
C VAL A 32 -11.67 18.74 14.25
N TYR A 33 -11.41 17.89 13.25
CA TYR A 33 -10.30 18.00 12.31
C TYR A 33 -10.83 17.94 10.88
N PRO A 34 -10.15 18.57 9.93
CA PRO A 34 -10.47 18.43 8.51
C PRO A 34 -10.48 16.95 8.12
N THR A 35 -11.61 16.47 7.58
CA THR A 35 -11.82 15.04 7.37
C THR A 35 -12.28 14.73 5.95
N GLU A 36 -11.67 13.71 5.34
CA GLU A 36 -12.14 13.10 4.11
C GLU A 36 -12.94 11.85 4.52
N LEU A 37 -14.27 11.92 4.38
CA LEU A 37 -15.20 10.89 4.84
C LEU A 37 -15.82 10.15 3.64
N ALA A 38 -15.45 8.90 3.43
CA ALA A 38 -16.02 8.06 2.39
C ALA A 38 -17.08 7.13 2.96
N PHE A 39 -18.19 6.94 2.23
CA PHE A 39 -19.18 5.90 2.48
C PHE A 39 -19.14 4.86 1.35
N ALA A 40 -19.21 3.57 1.71
CA ALA A 40 -19.31 2.46 0.77
C ALA A 40 -20.57 1.65 1.05
N LEU A 41 -21.53 1.66 0.13
CA LEU A 41 -22.84 1.01 0.28
C LEU A 41 -22.89 -0.32 -0.47
N ASP A 42 -23.26 -1.40 0.22
CA ASP A 42 -23.42 -2.73 -0.35
C ASP A 42 -24.68 -2.82 -1.23
N THR A 43 -24.50 -3.02 -2.52
CA THR A 43 -25.57 -3.22 -3.51
C THR A 43 -25.53 -4.63 -4.13
N ALA A 44 -24.87 -5.59 -3.47
CA ALA A 44 -24.73 -6.95 -3.99
C ALA A 44 -26.05 -7.75 -4.04
N ALA A 45 -25.99 -8.88 -4.76
CA ALA A 45 -27.09 -9.83 -4.88
C ALA A 45 -27.66 -10.24 -3.51
N GLY A 46 -28.99 -10.36 -3.46
CA GLY A 46 -29.74 -10.60 -2.22
C GLY A 46 -30.02 -9.34 -1.40
N GLY A 47 -29.53 -8.16 -1.82
CA GLY A 47 -29.98 -6.87 -1.30
C GLY A 47 -31.42 -6.55 -1.71
N ASN A 48 -32.08 -5.70 -0.93
CA ASN A 48 -33.40 -5.16 -1.24
C ASN A 48 -33.43 -3.63 -1.07
N ALA A 49 -34.42 -2.99 -1.69
CA ALA A 49 -34.58 -1.54 -1.67
C ALA A 49 -34.69 -0.98 -0.25
N ASP A 50 -35.36 -1.68 0.67
CA ASP A 50 -35.51 -1.24 2.06
C ASP A 50 -34.18 -1.18 2.80
N THR A 51 -33.31 -2.17 2.61
CA THR A 51 -31.98 -2.19 3.24
C THR A 51 -31.10 -1.11 2.64
N PHE A 52 -31.17 -0.92 1.33
CA PHE A 52 -30.48 0.20 0.67
C PHE A 52 -30.93 1.55 1.19
N ASN A 53 -32.25 1.77 1.30
CA ASN A 53 -32.81 3.00 1.83
C ASN A 53 -32.39 3.23 3.30
N ARG A 54 -32.37 2.20 4.15
CA ARG A 54 -31.83 2.33 5.52
C ARG A 54 -30.36 2.76 5.56
N MET A 55 -29.52 2.20 4.69
CA MET A 55 -28.12 2.61 4.58
C MET A 55 -28.02 4.08 4.11
N LYS A 56 -28.79 4.44 3.08
CA LYS A 56 -28.90 5.81 2.55
C LYS A 56 -29.34 6.80 3.63
N ASP A 57 -30.41 6.51 4.36
CA ASP A 57 -30.94 7.34 5.45
C ASP A 57 -29.92 7.50 6.57
N THR A 58 -29.14 6.46 6.86
CA THR A 58 -28.04 6.53 7.84
C THR A 58 -26.95 7.49 7.35
N VAL A 59 -26.56 7.43 6.08
CA VAL A 59 -25.59 8.37 5.50
C VAL A 59 -26.13 9.80 5.56
N VAL A 60 -27.39 10.03 5.17
CA VAL A 60 -28.05 11.35 5.24
C VAL A 60 -28.05 11.87 6.68
N SER A 61 -28.38 11.02 7.66
CA SER A 61 -28.35 11.37 9.08
C SER A 61 -26.96 11.79 9.55
N ILE A 62 -25.91 11.05 9.16
CA ILE A 62 -24.52 11.41 9.50
C ILE A 62 -24.14 12.75 8.85
N VAL A 63 -24.39 12.92 7.55
CA VAL A 63 -24.06 14.14 6.80
C VAL A 63 -24.79 15.35 7.39
N ASN A 64 -26.05 15.20 7.80
CA ASN A 64 -26.83 16.26 8.43
C ASN A 64 -26.28 16.69 9.80
N ASN A 65 -25.58 15.80 10.51
CA ASN A 65 -25.02 16.10 11.83
C ASN A 65 -23.55 16.56 11.80
N ILE A 66 -22.88 16.59 10.65
CA ILE A 66 -21.51 17.12 10.50
C ILE A 66 -21.45 18.43 9.72
N THR A 67 -20.40 19.21 9.95
CA THR A 67 -20.01 20.36 9.14
C THR A 67 -19.37 19.87 7.85
N ILE A 68 -19.88 20.33 6.70
CA ILE A 68 -19.31 20.06 5.37
C ILE A 68 -18.45 21.24 4.94
N THR A 69 -17.29 20.97 4.35
CA THR A 69 -16.41 22.00 3.81
C THR A 69 -17.05 22.65 2.58
N GLU A 70 -17.53 23.89 2.71
CA GLU A 70 -18.10 24.67 1.61
C GLU A 70 -17.16 25.75 1.05
N SER A 71 -15.95 25.87 1.63
CA SER A 71 -14.93 26.85 1.24
C SER A 71 -13.56 26.20 1.04
N ASN A 72 -12.57 27.02 0.69
CA ASN A 72 -11.18 26.55 0.63
C ASN A 72 -10.54 26.41 2.02
N CYS A 73 -11.23 26.80 3.09
CA CYS A 73 -10.72 26.59 4.44
C CYS A 73 -10.67 25.08 4.78
N PRO A 74 -9.56 24.57 5.34
CA PRO A 74 -9.49 23.20 5.83
C PRO A 74 -10.29 23.11 7.13
N ARG A 75 -11.62 23.04 7.01
CA ARG A 75 -12.57 22.92 8.13
C ARG A 75 -13.77 22.07 7.70
N GLY A 76 -14.19 21.16 8.58
CA GLY A 76 -15.30 20.25 8.32
C GLY A 76 -14.88 19.02 7.50
N ALA A 77 -15.88 18.33 6.95
CA ALA A 77 -15.69 17.14 6.15
C ALA A 77 -15.92 17.39 4.65
N ARG A 78 -15.18 16.68 3.80
CA ARG A 78 -15.59 16.40 2.42
C ARG A 78 -16.08 14.96 2.34
N VAL A 79 -17.12 14.73 1.55
CA VAL A 79 -17.80 13.44 1.51
C VAL A 79 -17.66 12.81 0.13
N ALA A 80 -17.34 11.51 0.11
CA ALA A 80 -17.43 10.67 -1.08
C ALA A 80 -18.38 9.52 -0.79
N LEU A 81 -19.06 9.02 -1.83
CA LEU A 81 -19.96 7.88 -1.73
C LEU A 81 -19.70 6.94 -2.91
N VAL A 82 -19.49 5.66 -2.57
CA VAL A 82 -19.38 4.58 -3.55
C VAL A 82 -20.45 3.52 -3.26
N THR A 83 -20.95 2.88 -4.30
CA THR A 83 -21.74 1.65 -4.18
C THR A 83 -20.87 0.48 -4.63
N TYR A 84 -21.07 -0.71 -4.05
CA TYR A 84 -20.25 -1.86 -4.41
C TYR A 84 -21.01 -3.18 -4.39
N ASN A 85 -20.56 -4.07 -5.28
CA ASN A 85 -20.89 -5.48 -5.32
C ASN A 85 -19.60 -6.26 -5.62
N SER A 86 -19.47 -6.89 -6.78
CA SER A 86 -18.21 -7.44 -7.29
C SER A 86 -17.38 -6.37 -8.01
N GLU A 87 -18.00 -5.22 -8.28
CA GLU A 87 -17.42 -4.01 -8.84
C GLU A 87 -17.77 -2.82 -7.93
N VAL A 88 -17.11 -1.68 -8.15
CA VAL A 88 -17.31 -0.46 -7.35
C VAL A 88 -17.68 0.69 -8.26
N THR A 89 -18.80 1.36 -7.98
CA THR A 89 -19.28 2.54 -8.68
C THR A 89 -19.08 3.76 -7.80
N THR A 90 -18.49 4.83 -8.35
CA THR A 90 -18.36 6.10 -7.63
C THR A 90 -19.58 6.97 -7.91
N GLU A 91 -20.42 7.16 -6.89
CA GLU A 91 -21.63 8.00 -6.98
C GLU A 91 -21.29 9.48 -6.73
N ILE A 92 -20.44 9.74 -5.73
CA ILE A 92 -20.07 11.09 -5.30
C ILE A 92 -18.56 11.13 -5.02
N ARG A 93 -17.83 12.09 -5.58
CA ARG A 93 -16.41 12.31 -5.27
C ARG A 93 -16.26 13.41 -4.21
N PHE A 94 -15.14 13.41 -3.50
CA PHE A 94 -14.78 14.48 -2.55
C PHE A 94 -14.76 15.90 -3.15
N ALA A 95 -14.59 16.02 -4.47
CA ALA A 95 -14.59 17.31 -5.17
C ALA A 95 -16.01 17.84 -5.46
N ASP A 96 -17.01 16.97 -5.41
CA ASP A 96 -18.39 17.26 -5.78
C ASP A 96 -19.20 17.75 -4.55
N SER A 97 -18.75 17.41 -3.34
CA SER A 97 -19.41 17.74 -2.07
C SER A 97 -19.23 19.20 -1.61
N ARG A 98 -19.57 20.18 -2.45
CA ARG A 98 -19.30 21.61 -2.18
C ARG A 98 -20.34 22.34 -1.36
N LYS A 99 -21.60 21.89 -1.38
CA LYS A 99 -22.68 22.43 -0.56
C LYS A 99 -23.41 21.30 0.12
N LYS A 100 -23.66 21.43 1.42
CA LYS A 100 -24.31 20.38 2.22
C LYS A 100 -25.69 20.03 1.69
N LYS A 101 -26.49 21.04 1.31
CA LYS A 101 -27.83 20.83 0.75
C LYS A 101 -27.80 20.00 -0.54
N ASP A 102 -26.88 20.31 -1.44
CA ASP A 102 -26.75 19.61 -2.73
C ASP A 102 -26.21 18.19 -2.54
N LEU A 103 -25.26 18.02 -1.61
CA LEU A 103 -24.75 16.71 -1.21
C LEU A 103 -25.86 15.81 -0.65
N VAL A 104 -26.66 16.33 0.29
CA VAL A 104 -27.78 15.59 0.88
C VAL A 104 -28.77 15.18 -0.20
N LYS A 105 -29.15 16.11 -1.09
CA LYS A 105 -30.05 15.82 -2.20
C LYS A 105 -29.51 14.73 -3.13
N GLN A 106 -28.23 14.82 -3.52
CA GLN A 106 -27.59 13.79 -4.36
C GLN A 106 -27.63 12.40 -3.69
N ILE A 107 -27.44 12.35 -2.37
CA ILE A 107 -27.52 11.09 -1.62
C ILE A 107 -28.96 10.58 -1.60
N GLU A 108 -29.95 11.44 -1.31
CA GLU A 108 -31.38 11.09 -1.27
C GLU A 108 -31.89 10.56 -2.61
N ASP A 109 -31.42 11.14 -3.73
CA ASP A 109 -31.79 10.79 -5.10
C ASP A 109 -31.24 9.41 -5.54
N LEU A 110 -30.29 8.81 -4.79
CA LEU A 110 -29.75 7.49 -5.09
C LEU A 110 -30.82 6.41 -5.09
N GLN A 111 -30.81 5.61 -6.16
CA GLN A 111 -31.74 4.52 -6.39
C GLN A 111 -31.06 3.17 -6.21
N PHE A 112 -31.79 2.22 -5.61
CA PHE A 112 -31.35 0.84 -5.56
C PHE A 112 -31.51 0.19 -6.94
N VAL A 113 -30.43 -0.39 -7.46
CA VAL A 113 -30.45 -1.16 -8.71
C VAL A 113 -30.26 -2.64 -8.37
N GLN A 114 -31.24 -3.46 -8.72
CA GLN A 114 -31.16 -4.90 -8.50
C GLN A 114 -30.08 -5.51 -9.40
N THR A 115 -29.28 -6.43 -8.84
CA THR A 115 -28.16 -7.05 -9.54
C THR A 115 -27.97 -8.51 -9.14
N SER A 116 -27.38 -9.30 -10.04
CA SER A 116 -26.91 -10.67 -9.78
C SER A 116 -25.45 -10.74 -9.32
N LYS A 117 -24.75 -9.58 -9.28
CA LYS A 117 -23.34 -9.48 -8.89
C LYS A 117 -23.15 -9.80 -7.41
N GLN A 118 -22.16 -10.66 -7.13
CA GLN A 118 -21.84 -11.10 -5.77
C GLN A 118 -21.12 -10.01 -4.96
N ARG A 119 -21.13 -10.12 -3.64
CA ARG A 119 -20.43 -9.16 -2.75
C ARG A 119 -18.92 -9.40 -2.77
N SER A 120 -18.14 -8.33 -2.88
CA SER A 120 -16.69 -8.33 -2.72
C SER A 120 -16.25 -7.13 -1.88
N LEU A 121 -16.20 -7.33 -0.56
CA LEU A 121 -15.80 -6.29 0.41
C LEU A 121 -14.32 -5.92 0.24
N GLU A 122 -13.48 -6.91 -0.02
CA GLU A 122 -12.05 -6.78 -0.34
C GLU A 122 -11.81 -5.88 -1.55
N THR A 123 -12.62 -6.01 -2.61
CA THR A 123 -12.53 -5.13 -3.79
C THR A 123 -12.95 -3.71 -3.44
N ALA A 124 -14.01 -3.53 -2.65
CA ALA A 124 -14.46 -2.21 -2.20
C ALA A 124 -13.41 -1.51 -1.34
N MET A 125 -12.83 -2.20 -0.36
CA MET A 125 -11.76 -1.67 0.49
C MET A 125 -10.52 -1.27 -0.32
N ALA A 126 -10.08 -2.13 -1.24
CA ALA A 126 -8.95 -1.83 -2.12
C ALA A 126 -9.24 -0.65 -3.05
N PHE A 127 -10.46 -0.56 -3.59
CA PHE A 127 -10.87 0.58 -4.43
C PHE A 127 -10.88 1.88 -3.64
N VAL A 128 -11.46 1.87 -2.43
CA VAL A 128 -11.52 3.05 -1.56
C VAL A 128 -10.11 3.55 -1.24
N ALA A 129 -9.19 2.65 -0.86
CA ALA A 129 -7.81 3.01 -0.58
C ALA A 129 -7.08 3.58 -1.81
N ARG A 130 -7.20 2.93 -2.96
CA ARG A 130 -6.38 3.22 -4.16
C ARG A 130 -6.99 4.21 -5.15
N ASN A 131 -8.28 4.47 -5.09
CA ASN A 131 -8.98 5.32 -6.05
C ASN A 131 -9.68 6.48 -5.33
N THR A 132 -10.55 6.18 -4.35
CA THR A 132 -11.30 7.21 -3.62
C THR A 132 -10.37 8.14 -2.84
N PHE A 133 -9.44 7.59 -2.05
CA PHE A 133 -8.50 8.38 -1.25
C PHE A 133 -7.19 8.75 -1.98
N LYS A 134 -6.98 8.32 -3.23
CA LYS A 134 -5.75 8.60 -3.99
C LYS A 134 -5.47 10.09 -4.15
N ARG A 135 -6.52 10.88 -4.33
CA ARG A 135 -6.48 12.35 -4.50
C ARG A 135 -7.12 13.09 -3.32
N ALA A 136 -7.28 12.41 -2.19
CA ALA A 136 -7.65 13.06 -0.95
C ALA A 136 -6.59 14.10 -0.58
N ARG A 137 -7.00 15.22 0.03
CA ARG A 137 -6.03 16.23 0.47
C ARG A 137 -5.07 15.59 1.48
N SER A 138 -3.79 15.90 1.32
CA SER A 138 -2.78 15.64 2.34
C SER A 138 -2.68 16.84 3.27
N GLY A 139 -2.33 16.59 4.52
CA GLY A 139 -2.11 17.64 5.49
C GLY A 139 -1.92 17.05 6.88
N PHE A 140 -1.16 17.75 7.71
CA PHE A 140 -0.79 17.27 9.03
C PHE A 140 -1.99 16.94 9.94
N LEU A 141 -3.09 17.70 9.82
CA LEU A 141 -4.33 17.50 10.59
C LEU A 141 -5.43 16.77 9.80
N MET A 142 -5.17 16.37 8.55
CA MET A 142 -6.18 15.74 7.70
C MET A 142 -6.47 14.32 8.20
N ARG A 143 -7.73 14.01 8.48
CA ARG A 143 -8.18 12.65 8.82
C ARG A 143 -8.84 11.99 7.60
N LYS A 144 -8.65 10.69 7.45
CA LYS A 144 -9.31 9.88 6.42
C LYS A 144 -10.12 8.79 7.11
N VAL A 145 -11.42 8.77 6.89
CA VAL A 145 -12.34 7.80 7.50
C VAL A 145 -13.20 7.20 6.40
N ALA A 146 -13.33 5.87 6.38
CA ALA A 146 -14.19 5.17 5.44
C ALA A 146 -15.22 4.33 6.21
N VAL A 147 -16.50 4.58 5.97
CA VAL A 147 -17.61 3.84 6.57
C VAL A 147 -18.18 2.87 5.53
N PHE A 148 -17.98 1.58 5.74
CA PHE A 148 -18.46 0.51 4.89
C PHE A 148 -19.75 -0.08 5.47
N PHE A 149 -20.82 -0.12 4.68
CA PHE A 149 -22.00 -0.88 5.02
C PHE A 149 -21.91 -2.25 4.35
N THR A 150 -22.15 -3.31 5.11
CA THR A 150 -22.11 -4.70 4.61
C THR A 150 -23.30 -5.49 5.13
N ASN A 151 -24.02 -6.13 4.19
CA ASN A 151 -25.23 -6.88 4.49
C ASN A 151 -25.02 -8.41 4.53
N GLY A 152 -23.78 -8.89 4.40
CA GLY A 152 -23.49 -10.33 4.40
C GLY A 152 -22.21 -10.69 5.15
N PRO A 153 -22.00 -11.99 5.40
CA PRO A 153 -20.84 -12.47 6.14
C PRO A 153 -19.55 -12.29 5.34
N THR A 154 -18.49 -11.94 6.04
CA THR A 154 -17.12 -11.89 5.50
C THR A 154 -16.50 -13.28 5.53
N LYS A 155 -15.82 -13.67 4.45
CA LYS A 155 -15.04 -14.91 4.38
C LYS A 155 -13.57 -14.61 4.64
N ALA A 156 -12.92 -15.42 5.47
CA ALA A 156 -11.49 -15.28 5.73
C ALA A 156 -10.71 -15.62 4.46
N SER A 157 -9.89 -14.69 3.99
CA SER A 157 -9.07 -14.87 2.79
C SER A 157 -7.84 -13.96 2.86
N PRO A 158 -6.74 -14.30 2.15
CA PRO A 158 -5.61 -13.41 2.00
C PRO A 158 -6.02 -12.04 1.44
N GLN A 159 -6.95 -12.01 0.47
CA GLN A 159 -7.43 -10.79 -0.17
C GLN A 159 -8.13 -9.84 0.81
N LEU A 160 -8.82 -10.36 1.83
CA LEU A 160 -9.39 -9.56 2.90
C LEU A 160 -8.29 -8.82 3.68
N ASN A 161 -7.26 -9.56 4.12
CA ASN A 161 -6.14 -9.00 4.88
C ASN A 161 -5.37 -7.97 4.03
N GLU A 162 -5.09 -8.29 2.76
CA GLU A 162 -4.47 -7.35 1.82
C GLU A 162 -5.26 -6.04 1.68
N ALA A 163 -6.58 -6.13 1.60
CA ALA A 163 -7.43 -4.96 1.44
C ALA A 163 -7.46 -4.08 2.70
N VAL A 164 -7.43 -4.70 3.89
CA VAL A 164 -7.28 -4.00 5.17
C VAL A 164 -5.91 -3.31 5.25
N LEU A 165 -4.82 -4.01 4.89
CA LEU A 165 -3.47 -3.43 4.84
C LEU A 165 -3.40 -2.23 3.89
N ARG A 166 -4.08 -2.28 2.74
CA ARG A 166 -4.15 -1.15 1.79
C ARG A 166 -4.84 0.08 2.40
N LEU A 167 -5.89 -0.11 3.20
CA LEU A 167 -6.57 0.99 3.90
C LEU A 167 -5.63 1.66 4.91
N TYR A 168 -4.96 0.87 5.75
CA TYR A 168 -4.01 1.41 6.74
C TYR A 168 -2.78 2.04 6.08
N ASN A 169 -2.26 1.44 5.01
CA ASN A 169 -1.20 2.03 4.21
C ASN A 169 -1.61 3.39 3.61
N ALA A 170 -2.89 3.57 3.24
CA ALA A 170 -3.44 4.84 2.76
C ALA A 170 -3.75 5.86 3.89
N GLY A 171 -3.60 5.46 5.15
CA GLY A 171 -3.94 6.25 6.33
C GLY A 171 -5.44 6.38 6.58
N VAL A 172 -6.22 5.44 6.05
CA VAL A 172 -7.68 5.43 6.18
C VAL A 172 -8.07 4.61 7.40
N VAL A 173 -8.90 5.19 8.27
CA VAL A 173 -9.54 4.47 9.39
C VAL A 173 -10.85 3.84 8.89
N PRO A 174 -10.94 2.51 8.80
CA PRO A 174 -12.13 1.86 8.29
C PRO A 174 -13.11 1.52 9.42
N VAL A 175 -14.37 1.87 9.22
CA VAL A 175 -15.49 1.56 10.11
C VAL A 175 -16.48 0.70 9.34
N PHE A 176 -16.81 -0.48 9.85
CA PHE A 176 -17.75 -1.39 9.20
C PHE A 176 -19.06 -1.42 9.97
N LEU A 177 -20.15 -1.26 9.23
CA LEU A 177 -21.52 -1.28 9.70
C LEU A 177 -22.16 -2.55 9.14
N THR A 178 -22.29 -3.56 10.01
CA THR A 178 -22.74 -4.90 9.63
C THR A 178 -24.14 -5.19 10.18
N ASN A 179 -24.92 -5.99 9.46
CA ASN A 179 -26.24 -6.42 9.95
C ASN A 179 -26.18 -7.55 11.00
N ARG A 180 -24.99 -8.07 11.30
CA ARG A 180 -24.73 -9.17 12.23
C ARG A 180 -23.31 -9.09 12.75
N GLU A 181 -23.02 -9.76 13.86
CA GLU A 181 -21.65 -9.92 14.34
C GLU A 181 -20.78 -10.62 13.28
N ASP A 182 -19.66 -10.01 12.92
CA ASP A 182 -18.71 -10.54 11.94
C ASP A 182 -17.33 -10.67 12.57
N ARG A 183 -17.04 -11.85 13.11
CA ARG A 183 -15.78 -12.15 13.79
C ARG A 183 -14.60 -12.21 12.83
N VAL A 184 -14.82 -12.68 11.61
CA VAL A 184 -13.78 -12.75 10.59
C VAL A 184 -13.29 -11.34 10.26
N LEU A 185 -14.23 -10.42 10.02
CA LEU A 185 -13.91 -9.02 9.77
C LEU A 185 -13.30 -8.35 11.00
N THR A 186 -13.85 -8.61 12.19
CA THR A 186 -13.31 -8.05 13.45
C THR A 186 -11.86 -8.48 13.66
N ASN A 187 -11.53 -9.75 13.42
CA ASN A 187 -10.17 -10.27 13.55
C ASN A 187 -9.24 -9.69 12.47
N ALA A 188 -9.71 -9.54 11.23
CA ALA A 188 -8.92 -8.93 10.15
C ALA A 188 -8.53 -7.47 10.45
N LEU A 189 -9.30 -6.76 11.28
CA LEU A 189 -9.03 -5.38 11.69
C LEU A 189 -8.11 -5.27 12.92
N GLN A 190 -7.73 -6.38 13.56
CA GLN A 190 -6.83 -6.39 14.72
C GLN A 190 -5.37 -6.16 14.32
N ILE A 191 -5.09 -5.01 13.71
CA ILE A 191 -3.73 -4.51 13.49
C ILE A 191 -3.50 -3.41 14.51
N ASN A 192 -2.58 -3.67 15.45
CA ASN A 192 -2.27 -2.78 16.57
C ASN A 192 -2.20 -1.31 16.14
N ASN A 193 -2.94 -0.45 16.85
CA ASN A 193 -2.93 1.03 16.73
C ASN A 193 -3.53 1.65 15.45
N THR A 194 -4.30 0.92 14.65
CA THR A 194 -4.89 1.47 13.42
C THR A 194 -6.35 1.96 13.57
N GLY A 195 -7.00 1.58 14.67
CA GLY A 195 -8.31 2.09 15.11
C GLY A 195 -9.51 1.74 14.23
N GLY A 196 -9.36 0.82 13.27
CA GLY A 196 -10.49 0.28 12.52
C GLY A 196 -11.42 -0.56 13.41
N GLN A 197 -12.73 -0.49 13.17
CA GLN A 197 -13.72 -1.19 13.99
C GLN A 197 -14.89 -1.71 13.15
N ALA A 198 -15.43 -2.87 13.51
CA ALA A 198 -16.67 -3.41 12.97
C ALA A 198 -17.77 -3.36 14.03
N PHE A 199 -18.92 -2.81 13.65
CA PHE A 199 -20.09 -2.66 14.49
C PHE A 199 -21.27 -3.42 13.90
N ALA A 200 -21.80 -4.33 14.70
CA ALA A 200 -23.02 -5.05 14.37
C ALA A 200 -24.25 -4.35 14.94
N PHE A 201 -25.28 -4.19 14.12
CA PHE A 201 -26.59 -3.68 14.56
C PHE A 201 -27.57 -4.84 14.70
N THR A 202 -27.44 -5.60 15.79
CA THR A 202 -28.19 -6.84 16.02
C THR A 202 -29.48 -6.67 16.83
N GLY A 203 -29.94 -5.44 17.09
CA GLY A 203 -31.14 -5.20 17.89
C GLY A 203 -32.00 -4.04 17.40
N GLY A 204 -32.98 -3.66 18.23
CA GLY A 204 -33.99 -2.65 17.88
C GLY A 204 -33.42 -1.24 17.69
N ALA A 205 -34.30 -0.29 17.33
CA ALA A 205 -33.94 1.09 16.99
C ALA A 205 -33.02 1.79 18.02
N GLY A 206 -33.18 1.49 19.32
CA GLY A 206 -32.32 2.04 20.37
C GLY A 206 -30.85 1.60 20.29
N GLN A 207 -30.59 0.34 19.92
CA GLN A 207 -29.22 -0.17 19.74
C GLN A 207 -28.57 0.42 18.47
N LEU A 208 -29.36 0.58 17.40
CA LEU A 208 -28.92 1.29 16.20
C LEU A 208 -28.49 2.72 16.52
N ALA A 209 -29.30 3.48 17.25
CA ALA A 209 -28.96 4.82 17.68
C ALA A 209 -27.70 4.87 18.55
N ALA A 210 -27.54 3.93 19.50
CA ALA A 210 -26.36 3.86 20.36
C ALA A 210 -25.07 3.58 19.57
N THR A 211 -25.13 2.64 18.62
CA THR A 211 -23.98 2.31 17.77
C THR A 211 -23.66 3.45 16.81
N LEU A 212 -24.65 4.11 16.20
CA LEU A 212 -24.42 5.29 15.36
C LEU A 212 -23.80 6.44 16.17
N ARG A 213 -24.25 6.66 17.41
CA ARG A 213 -23.63 7.62 18.32
C ARG A 213 -22.15 7.28 18.56
N LYS A 214 -21.81 6.00 18.76
CA LYS A 214 -20.42 5.57 18.94
C LYS A 214 -19.59 5.78 17.68
N VAL A 215 -20.12 5.46 16.50
CA VAL A 215 -19.46 5.73 15.19
C VAL A 215 -19.21 7.24 15.04
N PHE A 216 -20.21 8.05 15.35
CA PHE A 216 -20.13 9.49 15.29
C PHE A 216 -19.06 10.05 16.23
N THR A 217 -19.16 9.76 17.54
CA THR A 217 -18.24 10.29 18.56
C THR A 217 -16.81 9.76 18.41
N CYS A 218 -16.64 8.47 18.12
CA CYS A 218 -15.34 7.80 18.25
C CYS A 218 -14.57 7.65 16.95
N HIS A 219 -15.20 7.90 15.80
CA HIS A 219 -14.54 7.78 14.50
C HIS A 219 -14.62 9.08 13.72
N ILE A 220 -15.84 9.57 13.46
CA ILE A 220 -16.05 10.76 12.60
C ILE A 220 -15.66 12.04 13.33
N CYS A 221 -16.16 12.23 14.55
CA CYS A 221 -15.97 13.44 15.36
C CYS A 221 -14.83 13.34 16.37
N LEU A 222 -14.08 12.25 16.37
CA LEU A 222 -13.03 11.98 17.35
C LEU A 222 -12.07 13.17 17.49
N ASP A 223 -12.04 13.76 18.69
CA ASP A 223 -10.95 14.64 19.11
C ASP A 223 -9.80 13.76 19.62
N VAL A 224 -8.67 13.76 18.92
CA VAL A 224 -7.53 12.92 19.28
C VAL A 224 -6.84 13.46 20.54
N CYS A 225 -6.94 14.77 20.76
CA CYS A 225 -6.31 15.45 21.88
C CYS A 225 -7.20 15.55 23.12
N ASP A 226 -8.49 15.24 22.97
CA ASP A 226 -9.50 15.21 24.03
C ASP A 226 -10.56 14.12 23.74
N PRO A 227 -10.17 12.84 23.68
CA PRO A 227 -11.07 11.77 23.26
C PRO A 227 -12.17 11.52 24.29
N ASP A 228 -13.39 11.26 23.80
CA ASP A 228 -14.52 10.92 24.66
C ASP A 228 -14.23 9.63 25.45
N PRO A 229 -14.49 9.59 26.77
CA PRO A 229 -14.23 8.42 27.62
C PRO A 229 -14.93 7.13 27.14
N SER A 230 -16.05 7.25 26.44
CA SER A 230 -16.83 6.10 25.94
C SER A 230 -16.17 5.39 24.75
N CYS A 231 -15.18 6.00 24.11
CA CYS A 231 -14.54 5.42 22.93
C CYS A 231 -13.67 4.20 23.25
N GLY A 232 -13.53 3.84 24.53
CA GLY A 232 -12.75 2.68 24.97
C GLY A 232 -11.28 2.79 24.54
N ILE A 233 -10.85 3.99 24.15
CA ILE A 233 -9.49 4.29 23.77
C ILE A 233 -8.71 4.22 25.08
N GLN A 234 -8.06 3.09 25.35
CA GLN A 234 -6.90 3.10 26.22
C GLN A 234 -5.96 4.18 25.68
N ARG A 235 -5.86 5.29 26.41
CA ARG A 235 -5.04 6.49 26.14
C ARG A 235 -3.96 6.22 25.08
N GLY A 236 -4.17 6.65 23.84
CA GLY A 236 -3.24 6.39 22.73
C GLY A 236 -3.76 6.92 21.40
N GLY A 237 -3.53 8.21 21.16
CA GLY A 237 -4.07 8.97 20.03
C GLY A 237 -3.48 8.63 18.65
N PHE A 238 -4.29 8.90 17.63
CA PHE A 238 -3.91 8.95 16.22
C PHE A 238 -3.02 10.16 15.94
N GLY A 239 -1.71 9.99 15.90
CA GLY A 239 -0.81 11.10 15.59
C GLY A 239 0.64 10.77 15.86
N ARG A 240 1.53 11.40 15.10
CA ARG A 240 2.97 11.13 14.97
C ARG A 240 3.81 11.12 16.28
N ASP A 241 3.26 11.46 17.45
CA ASP A 241 4.01 11.48 18.72
C ASP A 241 3.43 10.60 19.84
N ARG A 242 2.91 9.42 19.50
CA ARG A 242 3.41 8.27 20.25
C ARG A 242 4.68 7.84 19.51
N ARG A 243 5.81 7.73 20.21
CA ARG A 243 6.59 6.49 20.05
C ARG A 243 5.51 5.42 20.18
N ALA A 244 5.09 4.79 19.08
CA ALA A 244 4.25 3.60 19.21
C ALA A 244 4.96 2.80 20.29
N ALA A 245 4.23 2.37 21.34
CA ALA A 245 4.84 1.49 22.33
C ALA A 245 5.57 0.44 21.50
N PRO A 246 6.92 0.38 21.58
CA PRO A 246 7.68 -0.30 20.56
C PRO A 246 7.11 -1.69 20.38
N THR A 247 6.86 -2.10 19.14
CA THR A 247 6.01 -3.27 18.94
C THR A 247 6.77 -4.49 19.45
N ASP A 248 6.20 -5.14 20.47
CA ASP A 248 6.68 -6.40 21.01
C ASP A 248 6.35 -7.51 20.01
N VAL A 249 7.34 -7.81 19.16
CA VAL A 249 7.27 -8.86 18.13
C VAL A 249 8.62 -9.57 18.06
N ASP A 250 8.57 -10.89 17.94
CA ASP A 250 9.73 -11.73 17.71
C ASP A 250 10.08 -11.74 16.22
N ILE A 251 10.96 -10.81 15.84
CA ILE A 251 11.30 -10.50 14.45
C ILE A 251 12.80 -10.24 14.26
N ASP A 252 13.37 -10.84 13.22
CA ASP A 252 14.70 -10.51 12.72
C ASP A 252 14.56 -9.62 11.48
N ILE A 253 15.13 -8.41 11.52
CA ILE A 253 15.10 -7.46 10.40
C ILE A 253 16.53 -7.17 9.95
N ALA A 254 16.81 -7.36 8.66
CA ALA A 254 18.05 -6.93 8.04
C ALA A 254 17.80 -5.79 7.04
N PHE A 255 18.44 -4.65 7.28
CA PHE A 255 18.50 -3.55 6.32
C PHE A 255 19.69 -3.77 5.39
N ILE A 256 19.41 -3.93 4.10
CA ILE A 256 20.41 -3.99 3.05
C ILE A 256 20.44 -2.63 2.37
N VAL A 257 21.53 -1.89 2.57
CA VAL A 257 21.65 -0.48 2.22
C VAL A 257 22.53 -0.30 0.98
N ASP A 258 21.96 0.33 -0.04
CA ASP A 258 22.71 0.85 -1.17
C ASP A 258 23.63 1.98 -0.70
N SER A 259 24.93 1.71 -0.79
CA SER A 259 26.01 2.64 -0.45
C SER A 259 26.91 2.90 -1.65
N SER A 260 26.42 2.59 -2.85
CA SER A 260 27.16 2.66 -4.10
C SER A 260 27.50 4.09 -4.53
N GLU A 261 28.29 4.22 -5.59
CA GLU A 261 28.63 5.50 -6.23
C GLU A 261 27.42 6.35 -6.67
N SER A 262 26.23 5.78 -6.90
CA SER A 262 25.02 6.57 -7.22
C SER A 262 24.35 7.16 -5.99
N THR A 263 24.71 6.69 -4.80
CA THR A 263 24.11 7.18 -3.57
C THR A 263 24.76 8.51 -3.22
N THR A 264 23.98 9.58 -3.16
CA THR A 264 24.48 10.87 -2.68
C THR A 264 24.66 10.86 -1.16
N GLN A 265 25.56 11.70 -0.64
CA GLN A 265 25.75 11.86 0.80
C GLN A 265 24.45 12.23 1.54
N MET A 266 23.58 13.02 0.88
CA MET A 266 22.26 13.37 1.40
C MET A 266 21.35 12.14 1.46
N GLN A 267 21.23 11.37 0.38
CA GLN A 267 20.45 10.12 0.39
C GLN A 267 20.93 9.17 1.49
N PHE A 268 22.25 8.95 1.60
CA PHE A 268 22.81 8.09 2.63
C PHE A 268 22.46 8.57 4.05
N LYS A 269 22.54 9.88 4.30
CA LYS A 269 22.17 10.47 5.59
C LYS A 269 20.68 10.30 5.93
N GLU A 270 19.78 10.53 4.97
CA GLU A 270 18.34 10.37 5.18
C GLU A 270 17.98 8.87 5.35
N ILE A 271 18.65 7.96 4.62
CA ILE A 271 18.53 6.50 4.82
C ILE A 271 18.84 6.12 6.27
N LYS A 272 19.99 6.54 6.81
CA LYS A 272 20.38 6.25 8.20
C LYS A 272 19.35 6.80 9.21
N SER A 273 18.86 8.02 8.96
CA SER A 273 17.81 8.67 9.75
C SER A 273 16.51 7.89 9.73
N TYR A 274 16.12 7.37 8.57
CA TYR A 274 14.90 6.60 8.40
C TYR A 274 15.00 5.17 8.98
N ILE A 275 16.15 4.48 8.84
CA ILE A 275 16.41 3.21 9.54
C ILE A 275 16.28 3.43 11.06
N SER A 276 16.91 4.48 11.59
CA SER A 276 16.82 4.82 13.01
C SER A 276 15.37 5.12 13.44
N TYR A 277 14.57 5.74 12.58
CA TYR A 277 13.14 5.95 12.82
C TYR A 277 12.39 4.62 12.96
N ILE A 278 12.61 3.65 12.06
CA ILE A 278 11.98 2.32 12.10
C ILE A 278 12.43 1.54 13.35
N VAL A 279 13.73 1.52 13.63
CA VAL A 279 14.29 0.86 14.83
C VAL A 279 13.66 1.40 16.11
N ASN A 280 13.35 2.70 16.16
CA ASN A 280 12.66 3.31 17.31
C ASN A 280 11.21 2.84 17.51
N GLN A 281 10.61 2.16 16.53
CA GLN A 281 9.27 1.57 16.61
C GLN A 281 9.30 0.11 17.09
N LEU A 282 10.48 -0.46 17.33
CA LEU A 282 10.68 -1.86 17.73
C LEU A 282 11.14 -1.95 19.18
N GLU A 283 10.59 -2.91 19.91
CA GLU A 283 11.19 -3.33 21.16
C GLU A 283 12.36 -4.24 20.79
N THR A 284 13.60 -3.82 21.09
CA THR A 284 14.80 -4.57 20.72
C THR A 284 15.24 -5.51 21.84
N SER A 285 15.77 -6.66 21.48
CA SER A 285 16.24 -7.65 22.44
C SER A 285 17.40 -7.11 23.27
N SER A 286 17.30 -7.12 24.60
CA SER A 286 18.36 -6.65 25.48
C SER A 286 19.60 -7.56 25.48
N ASP A 287 19.40 -8.85 25.18
CA ASP A 287 20.45 -9.86 25.02
C ASP A 287 20.16 -10.72 23.78
N PRO A 288 20.54 -10.26 22.58
CA PRO A 288 20.14 -10.87 21.31
C PRO A 288 20.79 -12.24 21.03
N LYS A 289 21.79 -12.65 21.83
CA LYS A 289 22.47 -13.95 21.70
C LYS A 289 21.69 -15.08 22.39
N VAL A 290 21.05 -14.75 23.52
CA VAL A 290 20.37 -15.75 24.36
C VAL A 290 18.85 -15.63 24.25
N SER A 291 18.32 -14.41 24.18
CA SER A 291 16.88 -14.18 24.22
C SER A 291 16.15 -14.68 22.97
N GLN A 292 15.01 -15.34 23.19
CA GLN A 292 14.05 -15.71 22.16
C GLN A 292 12.96 -14.66 21.96
N HIS A 293 13.02 -13.54 22.71
CA HIS A 293 12.04 -12.46 22.66
C HIS A 293 12.60 -11.14 22.12
N HIS A 294 11.71 -10.33 21.53
CA HIS A 294 11.92 -9.01 20.95
C HIS A 294 12.68 -8.97 19.63
N ALA A 295 12.64 -7.82 18.95
CA ALA A 295 13.24 -7.64 17.65
C ALA A 295 14.79 -7.64 17.70
N ARG A 296 15.40 -8.13 16.62
CA ARG A 296 16.83 -7.97 16.34
C ARG A 296 17.02 -7.30 14.98
N VAL A 297 18.06 -6.48 14.88
CA VAL A 297 18.30 -5.64 13.70
C VAL A 297 19.73 -5.84 13.21
N ALA A 298 19.86 -6.15 11.93
CA ALA A 298 21.13 -6.20 11.20
C ALA A 298 21.17 -5.10 10.13
N ILE A 299 22.37 -4.61 9.83
CA ILE A 299 22.60 -3.60 8.80
C ILE A 299 23.79 -4.04 7.96
N VAL A 300 23.54 -4.16 6.66
CA VAL A 300 24.49 -4.65 5.66
C VAL A 300 24.57 -3.62 4.54
N GLN A 301 25.78 -3.19 4.18
CA GLN A 301 26.00 -2.31 3.03
C GLN A 301 26.51 -3.13 1.85
N HIS A 302 25.97 -2.90 0.65
CA HIS A 302 26.44 -3.51 -0.59
C HIS A 302 26.92 -2.48 -1.62
N ALA A 303 27.78 -2.85 -2.56
CA ALA A 303 28.96 -3.69 -2.37
C ALA A 303 30.16 -2.75 -2.16
N PRO A 304 31.18 -3.11 -1.38
CA PRO A 304 32.40 -2.31 -1.25
C PRO A 304 33.07 -2.06 -2.60
N PHE A 305 33.80 -0.96 -2.75
CA PHE A 305 34.48 -0.61 -4.01
C PHE A 305 35.46 -1.71 -4.44
N GLU A 306 36.16 -2.31 -3.50
CA GLU A 306 37.16 -3.35 -3.73
C GLU A 306 36.56 -4.65 -4.29
N PHE A 307 35.26 -4.88 -4.10
CA PHE A 307 34.56 -6.06 -4.63
C PHE A 307 34.50 -6.05 -6.16
N GLN A 308 34.56 -4.87 -6.79
CA GLN A 308 34.54 -4.75 -8.26
C GLN A 308 35.78 -5.37 -8.92
N SER A 309 36.95 -5.21 -8.28
CA SER A 309 38.22 -5.65 -8.83
C SER A 309 38.65 -7.03 -8.32
N ASN A 310 38.13 -7.46 -7.16
CA ASN A 310 38.47 -8.74 -6.56
C ASN A 310 37.22 -9.43 -5.97
N SER A 311 36.71 -10.42 -6.70
CA SER A 311 35.57 -11.25 -6.28
C SER A 311 35.85 -12.14 -5.06
N SER A 312 37.10 -12.21 -4.58
CA SER A 312 37.46 -12.89 -3.33
C SER A 312 37.15 -12.04 -2.09
N ILE A 313 36.92 -10.74 -2.25
CA ILE A 313 36.51 -9.85 -1.16
C ILE A 313 35.03 -10.08 -0.86
N SER A 314 34.61 -9.84 0.37
CA SER A 314 33.20 -9.97 0.74
C SER A 314 32.33 -9.07 -0.14
N PRO A 315 31.23 -9.58 -0.73
CA PRO A 315 30.29 -8.80 -1.54
C PRO A 315 29.54 -7.73 -0.73
N VAL A 316 29.67 -7.79 0.60
CA VAL A 316 29.02 -6.87 1.52
C VAL A 316 29.97 -6.46 2.64
N LYS A 317 29.71 -5.27 3.20
CA LYS A 317 30.21 -4.89 4.53
C LYS A 317 29.08 -5.07 5.53
N VAL A 318 29.26 -6.01 6.46
CA VAL A 318 28.36 -6.13 7.61
C VAL A 318 28.71 -5.02 8.58
N GLU A 319 27.85 -4.01 8.67
CA GLU A 319 27.99 -2.95 9.68
C GLU A 319 27.55 -3.48 11.03
N LEU A 320 26.45 -4.25 11.05
CA LEU A 320 25.89 -4.89 12.23
C LEU A 320 25.20 -6.21 11.89
N SER A 321 25.49 -7.24 12.66
CA SER A 321 24.76 -8.51 12.69
C SER A 321 23.62 -8.48 13.72
N LEU A 322 22.73 -9.47 13.66
CA LEU A 322 21.55 -9.59 14.52
C LEU A 322 21.89 -9.68 16.02
N THR A 323 23.13 -10.03 16.37
CA THR A 323 23.56 -10.27 17.76
C THR A 323 24.52 -9.22 18.32
N ASP A 324 24.82 -8.16 17.57
CA ASP A 324 25.90 -7.24 17.91
C ASP A 324 25.50 -6.16 18.93
N TYR A 325 24.22 -5.77 18.94
CA TYR A 325 23.69 -4.78 19.88
C TYR A 325 22.42 -5.26 20.58
N GLY A 326 22.36 -5.02 21.90
CA GLY A 326 21.14 -5.18 22.68
C GLY A 326 20.36 -3.86 22.87
N PRO A 327 20.96 -2.83 23.52
CA PRO A 327 20.25 -1.58 23.80
C PRO A 327 19.99 -0.76 22.53
N ARG A 328 18.72 -0.40 22.32
CA ARG A 328 18.26 0.39 21.17
C ARG A 328 19.01 1.71 20.98
N ASP A 329 19.29 2.44 22.05
CA ASP A 329 19.92 3.77 21.95
C ASP A 329 21.34 3.68 21.37
N LYS A 330 22.09 2.63 21.74
CA LYS A 330 23.43 2.36 21.18
C LYS A 330 23.38 1.98 19.71
N LEU A 331 22.39 1.15 19.33
CA LEU A 331 22.13 0.80 17.94
C LEU A 331 21.84 2.07 17.12
N THR A 332 20.95 2.95 17.59
CA THR A 332 20.63 4.19 16.89
C THR A 332 21.81 5.17 16.82
N ASP A 333 22.63 5.25 17.87
CA ASP A 333 23.84 6.08 17.86
C ASP A 333 24.86 5.60 16.82
N PHE A 334 25.09 4.28 16.76
CA PHE A 334 25.97 3.67 15.76
C PHE A 334 25.49 3.99 14.33
N ILE A 335 24.21 3.79 14.06
CA ILE A 335 23.61 4.07 12.74
C ILE A 335 23.83 5.53 12.35
N GLN A 336 23.59 6.47 13.27
CA GLN A 336 23.72 7.89 12.95
C GLN A 336 25.18 8.31 12.76
N ASN A 337 26.06 7.88 13.66
CA ASN A 337 27.36 8.53 13.86
C ASN A 337 28.55 7.71 13.37
N GLN A 338 28.45 6.38 13.25
CA GLN A 338 29.60 5.51 12.95
C GLN A 338 29.56 4.90 11.55
N MET A 339 28.38 4.73 10.96
CA MET A 339 28.26 4.23 9.58
C MET A 339 28.72 5.26 8.53
N SER A 340 29.64 4.85 7.66
CA SER A 340 30.13 5.60 6.50
C SER A 340 29.73 4.94 5.18
N GLN A 341 29.50 5.74 4.15
CA GLN A 341 29.21 5.26 2.79
C GLN A 341 30.46 4.60 2.18
N LEU A 342 30.28 3.55 1.38
CA LEU A 342 31.37 2.77 0.77
C LEU A 342 31.74 3.20 -0.65
N TYR A 343 30.84 3.90 -1.36
CA TYR A 343 31.01 4.35 -2.74
C TYR A 343 31.34 3.22 -3.73
N GLY A 344 30.93 1.98 -3.43
CA GLY A 344 31.23 0.83 -4.28
C GLY A 344 30.15 0.52 -5.31
N THR A 345 30.03 -0.76 -5.69
CA THR A 345 29.14 -1.21 -6.77
C THR A 345 27.77 -1.66 -6.26
N ARG A 346 26.89 -2.15 -7.14
CA ARG A 346 25.52 -2.58 -6.83
C ARG A 346 25.32 -4.09 -7.00
N ALA A 347 26.09 -4.90 -6.27
CA ALA A 347 25.86 -6.36 -6.19
C ALA A 347 24.71 -6.69 -5.22
N VAL A 348 23.51 -6.19 -5.54
CA VAL A 348 22.30 -6.29 -4.70
C VAL A 348 21.91 -7.74 -4.46
N ALA A 349 21.88 -8.56 -5.51
CA ALA A 349 21.48 -9.96 -5.45
C ALA A 349 22.42 -10.78 -4.56
N THR A 350 23.73 -10.59 -4.75
CA THR A 350 24.75 -11.23 -3.90
C THR A 350 24.64 -10.79 -2.46
N ALA A 351 24.29 -9.52 -2.20
CA ALA A 351 24.08 -9.02 -0.85
C ALA A 351 22.86 -9.65 -0.17
N VAL A 352 21.76 -9.86 -0.90
CA VAL A 352 20.59 -10.57 -0.38
C VAL A 352 20.95 -12.03 -0.05
N ASP A 353 21.62 -12.73 -0.95
CA ASP A 353 22.05 -14.12 -0.74
C ASP A 353 23.01 -14.25 0.45
N TYR A 354 24.01 -13.37 0.53
CA TYR A 354 24.93 -13.32 1.66
C TYR A 354 24.18 -13.11 2.98
N THR A 355 23.26 -12.15 3.01
CA THR A 355 22.50 -11.82 4.22
C THR A 355 21.65 -13.00 4.68
N MET A 356 20.98 -13.72 3.77
CA MET A 356 20.24 -14.93 4.13
C MET A 356 21.15 -15.98 4.79
N ARG A 357 22.28 -16.31 4.17
CA ARG A 357 23.15 -17.41 4.63
C ARG A 357 23.98 -17.06 5.87
N HIS A 358 24.50 -15.84 5.95
CA HIS A 358 25.50 -15.46 6.95
C HIS A 358 24.98 -14.56 8.05
N ILE A 359 23.79 -13.97 7.91
CA ILE A 359 23.16 -13.16 8.96
C ILE A 359 21.97 -13.87 9.57
N PHE A 360 21.01 -14.33 8.75
CA PHE A 360 19.81 -14.99 9.27
C PHE A 360 20.02 -16.46 9.64
N GLU A 361 20.62 -17.26 8.75
CA GLU A 361 20.81 -18.70 8.98
C GLU A 361 21.89 -19.01 10.03
N SER A 362 22.83 -18.08 10.25
CA SER A 362 23.89 -18.18 11.26
C SER A 362 23.45 -17.71 12.66
N ALA A 363 22.30 -17.03 12.77
CA ALA A 363 21.86 -16.44 14.03
C ALA A 363 21.42 -17.53 15.03
N PRO A 364 21.83 -17.44 16.31
CA PRO A 364 21.30 -18.31 17.35
C PRO A 364 19.82 -18.00 17.58
N ASN A 365 19.00 -19.01 17.89
CA ASN A 365 17.57 -18.86 18.16
C ASN A 365 16.85 -18.03 17.07
N PRO A 366 16.76 -18.52 15.82
CA PRO A 366 16.17 -17.77 14.71
C PRO A 366 14.71 -17.42 15.01
N ARG A 367 14.31 -16.18 14.71
CA ARG A 367 12.92 -15.75 14.90
C ARG A 367 12.02 -16.25 13.78
N ASP A 368 10.75 -16.41 14.09
CA ASP A 368 9.73 -16.87 13.13
C ASP A 368 9.53 -15.86 11.99
N HIS A 369 9.69 -14.57 12.28
CA HIS A 369 9.57 -13.51 11.29
C HIS A 369 10.95 -13.04 10.83
N LYS A 370 11.26 -13.22 9.55
CA LYS A 370 12.52 -12.79 8.93
C LYS A 370 12.24 -11.76 7.85
N VAL A 371 12.73 -10.53 8.01
CA VAL A 371 12.42 -9.41 7.11
C VAL A 371 13.69 -8.83 6.50
N ILE A 372 13.74 -8.78 5.18
CA ILE A 372 14.78 -8.13 4.40
C ILE A 372 14.22 -6.80 3.90
N VAL A 373 14.86 -5.69 4.27
CA VAL A 373 14.53 -4.35 3.80
C VAL A 373 15.61 -3.90 2.83
N LEU A 374 15.31 -3.87 1.53
CA LEU A 374 16.22 -3.35 0.50
C LEU A 374 16.03 -1.84 0.35
N MET A 375 17.09 -1.07 0.60
CA MET A 375 17.10 0.38 0.38
C MET A 375 17.97 0.69 -0.83
N MET A 376 17.34 1.13 -1.90
CA MET A 376 17.98 1.33 -3.20
C MET A 376 17.98 2.79 -3.62
N THR A 377 19.04 3.26 -4.25
CA THR A 377 19.14 4.66 -4.75
C THR A 377 19.40 4.77 -6.25
N GLY A 378 19.90 3.69 -6.86
CA GLY A 378 20.21 3.61 -8.28
C GLY A 378 19.55 2.44 -8.99
N GLY A 379 19.65 2.45 -10.31
CA GLY A 379 19.20 1.35 -11.17
C GLY A 379 20.08 0.12 -11.02
N ILE A 380 19.52 -1.04 -11.35
CA ILE A 380 20.23 -2.31 -11.43
C ILE A 380 20.42 -2.63 -12.91
N GLU A 381 21.62 -3.10 -13.27
CA GLU A 381 21.91 -3.63 -14.60
C GLU A 381 21.09 -4.90 -14.89
N LYS A 382 20.92 -5.23 -16.17
CA LYS A 382 20.00 -6.29 -16.59
C LYS A 382 20.37 -7.66 -16.00
N GLU A 383 21.65 -8.04 -16.07
CA GLU A 383 22.13 -9.35 -15.60
C GLU A 383 21.95 -9.48 -14.08
N GLU A 384 22.34 -8.44 -13.34
CA GLU A 384 22.17 -8.40 -11.89
C GLU A 384 20.68 -8.39 -11.47
N LEU A 385 19.81 -7.74 -12.25
CA LEU A 385 18.36 -7.76 -12.01
C LEU A 385 17.77 -9.17 -12.21
N GLU A 386 18.19 -9.90 -13.24
CA GLU A 386 17.77 -11.29 -13.48
C GLU A 386 18.24 -12.20 -12.33
N HIS A 387 19.47 -11.98 -11.84
CA HIS A 387 19.98 -12.68 -10.67
C HIS A 387 19.18 -12.33 -9.39
N LEU A 388 18.91 -11.05 -9.16
CA LEU A 388 18.12 -10.56 -8.02
C LEU A 388 16.71 -11.16 -8.01
N GLN A 389 16.06 -11.23 -9.17
CA GLN A 389 14.74 -11.86 -9.31
C GLN A 389 14.74 -13.31 -8.80
N LYS A 390 15.77 -14.09 -9.15
CA LYS A 390 15.90 -15.48 -8.70
C LYS A 390 16.12 -15.54 -7.18
N VAL A 391 17.06 -14.76 -6.66
CA VAL A 391 17.41 -14.74 -5.22
C VAL A 391 16.22 -14.31 -4.36
N ILE A 392 15.45 -13.32 -4.80
CA ILE A 392 14.27 -12.84 -4.07
C ILE A 392 13.13 -13.86 -4.07
N VAL A 393 12.92 -14.58 -5.19
CA VAL A 393 11.94 -15.68 -5.21
C VAL A 393 12.37 -16.77 -4.24
N GLU A 394 13.64 -17.16 -4.23
CA GLU A 394 14.19 -18.13 -3.27
C GLU A 394 13.99 -17.65 -1.82
N ALA A 395 14.28 -16.39 -1.54
CA ALA A 395 14.07 -15.78 -0.23
C ALA A 395 12.60 -15.90 0.22
N LYS A 396 11.66 -15.50 -0.64
CA LYS A 396 10.23 -15.63 -0.35
C LYS A 396 9.81 -17.09 -0.11
N CYS A 397 10.32 -18.03 -0.89
CA CYS A 397 10.07 -19.46 -0.73
C CYS A 397 10.65 -20.03 0.59
N LYS A 398 11.74 -19.46 1.10
CA LYS A 398 12.34 -19.79 2.41
C LYS A 398 11.67 -19.08 3.59
N GLY A 399 10.60 -18.32 3.35
CA GLY A 399 9.86 -17.60 4.40
C GLY A 399 10.47 -16.25 4.78
N TYR A 400 11.31 -15.66 3.93
CA TYR A 400 11.75 -14.26 4.11
C TYR A 400 10.71 -13.30 3.55
N PHE A 401 10.38 -12.28 4.33
CA PHE A 401 9.55 -11.17 3.90
C PHE A 401 10.41 -10.06 3.31
N VAL A 402 10.07 -9.55 2.13
CA VAL A 402 10.89 -8.56 1.42
C VAL A 402 10.17 -7.22 1.35
N VAL A 403 10.78 -6.17 1.89
CA VAL A 403 10.34 -4.78 1.76
C VAL A 403 11.36 -4.07 0.87
N ILE A 404 10.88 -3.24 -0.06
CA ILE A 404 11.76 -2.48 -0.97
C ILE A 404 11.43 -1.00 -0.85
N ILE A 405 12.47 -0.19 -0.65
CA ILE A 405 12.38 1.26 -0.56
C ILE A 405 13.32 1.85 -1.60
N GLY A 406 12.75 2.35 -2.70
CA GLY A 406 13.47 3.09 -3.72
C GLY A 406 13.53 4.58 -3.39
N ILE A 407 14.71 5.18 -3.49
CA ILE A 407 14.98 6.56 -3.11
C ILE A 407 15.70 7.28 -4.25
N GLY A 408 15.01 8.21 -4.89
CA GLY A 408 15.53 9.00 -6.00
C GLY A 408 15.10 8.48 -7.37
N ARG A 409 15.31 9.33 -8.38
CA ARG A 409 14.80 9.17 -9.75
C ARG A 409 15.52 8.14 -10.60
N ASN A 410 16.68 7.67 -10.16
CA ASN A 410 17.56 6.81 -10.94
C ASN A 410 17.14 5.33 -10.89
N ILE A 411 15.98 5.02 -10.31
CA ILE A 411 15.51 3.67 -10.07
C ILE A 411 14.47 3.28 -11.11
N ASN A 412 14.63 2.10 -11.70
CA ASN A 412 13.64 1.51 -12.59
C ASN A 412 12.52 0.83 -11.78
N ILE A 413 11.54 1.60 -11.32
CA ILE A 413 10.44 1.09 -10.47
C ILE A 413 9.75 -0.15 -11.07
N PRO A 414 9.30 -0.15 -12.35
CA PRO A 414 8.61 -1.31 -12.92
C PRO A 414 9.36 -2.63 -12.83
N SER A 415 10.70 -2.60 -12.85
CA SER A 415 11.51 -3.83 -12.84
C SER A 415 11.71 -4.44 -11.46
N ILE A 416 11.56 -3.65 -10.39
CA ILE A 416 11.77 -4.09 -9.00
C ILE A 416 10.48 -4.09 -8.16
N TYR A 417 9.39 -3.49 -8.66
CA TYR A 417 8.12 -3.37 -7.92
C TYR A 417 7.55 -4.71 -7.45
N SER A 418 7.61 -5.75 -8.29
CA SER A 418 7.10 -7.10 -7.98
C SER A 418 8.04 -7.94 -7.10
N LEU A 419 9.24 -7.43 -6.80
CA LEU A 419 10.20 -8.10 -5.93
C LEU A 419 9.83 -7.94 -4.44
N ALA A 420 9.13 -6.88 -4.07
CA ALA A 420 8.59 -6.73 -2.72
C ALA A 420 7.56 -7.84 -2.42
N SER A 421 7.34 -8.15 -1.14
CA SER A 421 6.27 -9.06 -0.72
C SER A 421 4.89 -8.49 -1.03
N GLU A 422 3.89 -9.36 -1.13
CA GLU A 422 2.52 -8.96 -1.47
C GLU A 422 1.75 -8.47 -0.23
N PRO A 423 0.91 -7.42 -0.34
CA PRO A 423 0.68 -6.58 -1.52
C PRO A 423 1.87 -5.66 -1.88
N ASN A 424 2.28 -5.71 -3.15
CA ASN A 424 3.43 -4.93 -3.62
C ASN A 424 3.28 -3.42 -3.35
N ASP A 425 2.08 -2.83 -3.44
CA ASP A 425 1.87 -1.40 -3.17
C ASP A 425 1.97 -1.01 -1.69
N VAL A 426 1.89 -2.00 -0.80
CA VAL A 426 2.07 -1.83 0.64
C VAL A 426 3.55 -1.96 0.99
N PHE A 427 4.27 -2.92 0.41
CA PHE A 427 5.65 -3.25 0.81
C PHE A 427 6.74 -2.75 -0.15
N PHE A 428 6.36 -2.20 -1.29
CA PHE A 428 7.20 -1.34 -2.11
C PHE A 428 6.91 0.12 -1.78
N LYS A 429 7.96 0.89 -1.49
CA LYS A 429 7.91 2.34 -1.27
C LYS A 429 8.85 3.06 -2.21
N TYR A 430 8.40 4.22 -2.68
CA TYR A 430 9.19 5.10 -3.53
C TYR A 430 9.17 6.50 -2.94
N ALA A 431 10.35 7.09 -2.84
CA ALA A 431 10.58 8.48 -2.49
C ALA A 431 11.30 9.15 -3.66
N ASP A 432 10.71 10.19 -4.25
CA ASP A 432 11.34 10.91 -5.36
C ASP A 432 12.55 11.72 -4.87
N MET A 433 12.43 12.28 -3.67
CA MET A 433 13.49 12.98 -2.95
C MET A 433 13.80 12.29 -1.63
N ALA A 434 15.06 12.29 -1.20
CA ALA A 434 15.48 11.66 0.06
C ALA A 434 14.75 12.22 1.29
N SER A 435 14.39 13.51 1.29
CA SER A 435 13.62 14.16 2.34
C SER A 435 12.21 13.59 2.51
N GLU A 436 11.63 12.97 1.47
CA GLU A 436 10.31 12.36 1.54
C GLU A 436 10.26 11.15 2.48
N LEU A 437 11.41 10.54 2.81
CA LEU A 437 11.51 9.51 3.86
C LEU A 437 10.95 9.99 5.21
N HIS A 438 10.94 11.29 5.45
CA HIS A 438 10.42 11.93 6.66
C HIS A 438 8.99 12.48 6.50
N GLU A 439 8.34 12.22 5.37
CA GLU A 439 6.94 12.57 5.15
C GLU A 439 5.97 11.53 5.71
N GLU A 440 4.71 11.94 5.84
CA GLU A 440 3.69 11.19 6.58
C GLU A 440 3.45 9.78 6.02
N PRO A 441 3.39 9.56 4.70
CA PRO A 441 3.20 8.21 4.16
C PRO A 441 4.30 7.22 4.55
N LEU A 442 5.56 7.65 4.55
CA LEU A 442 6.71 6.78 4.85
C LEU A 442 6.93 6.63 6.36
N LEU A 443 6.75 7.69 7.15
CA LEU A 443 6.74 7.55 8.61
C LEU A 443 5.58 6.63 9.08
N ARG A 444 4.38 6.75 8.49
CA ARG A 444 3.28 5.84 8.78
C ARG A 444 3.62 4.40 8.40
N PHE A 445 4.22 4.18 7.23
CA PHE A 445 4.68 2.85 6.85
C PHE A 445 5.70 2.28 7.85
N GLY A 446 6.74 3.05 8.22
CA GLY A 446 7.75 2.61 9.16
C GLY A 446 7.21 2.29 10.57
N SER A 447 6.22 3.06 11.05
CA SER A 447 5.55 2.80 12.33
C SER A 447 4.59 1.62 12.31
N LEU A 448 3.96 1.34 11.17
CA LEU A 448 3.04 0.20 11.02
C LEU A 448 3.73 -1.08 10.55
N LEU A 449 4.96 -1.01 10.04
CA LEU A 449 5.68 -2.16 9.51
C LEU A 449 5.71 -3.35 10.47
N PRO A 450 6.05 -3.21 11.78
CA PRO A 450 6.05 -4.36 12.68
C PRO A 450 4.65 -4.99 12.83
N SER A 451 3.61 -4.17 12.87
CA SER A 451 2.21 -4.62 12.94
C SER A 451 1.75 -5.31 11.65
N PHE A 452 2.22 -4.86 10.48
CA PHE A 452 1.98 -5.53 9.21
C PHE A 452 2.65 -6.90 9.16
N ILE A 453 3.83 -7.04 9.77
CA ILE A 453 4.56 -8.32 9.76
C ILE A 453 3.93 -9.36 10.70
N ASN A 454 3.38 -8.91 11.83
CA ASN A 454 2.72 -9.79 12.81
C ASN A 454 1.28 -10.18 12.44
N SER A 455 0.72 -9.69 11.33
CA SER A 455 -0.66 -10.00 10.96
C SER A 455 -0.82 -11.44 10.46
N GLU A 456 -1.99 -12.04 10.68
CA GLU A 456 -2.27 -13.37 10.12
C GLU A 456 -2.14 -13.32 8.58
N ASN A 457 -1.45 -14.32 7.99
CA ASN A 457 -1.17 -14.44 6.56
C ASN A 457 -0.14 -13.45 5.96
N THR A 458 0.69 -12.77 6.76
CA THR A 458 1.75 -11.88 6.24
C THR A 458 2.67 -12.58 5.22
N PHE A 459 3.02 -13.85 5.42
CA PHE A 459 3.87 -14.62 4.49
C PHE A 459 3.07 -15.33 3.39
N TYR A 460 1.94 -14.76 3.00
CA TYR A 460 1.19 -15.27 1.86
C TYR A 460 2.07 -15.25 0.59
N LEU A 461 2.11 -16.39 -0.09
CA LEU A 461 2.72 -16.54 -1.41
C LEU A 461 1.61 -16.71 -2.43
N SER A 462 1.56 -15.85 -3.45
CA SER A 462 0.66 -16.05 -4.59
C SER A 462 0.85 -17.43 -5.23
N PRO A 463 -0.19 -17.98 -5.88
CA PRO A 463 -0.10 -19.28 -6.56
C PRO A 463 1.07 -19.35 -7.55
N ASP A 464 1.41 -18.25 -8.21
CA ASP A 464 2.50 -18.19 -9.17
C ASP A 464 3.88 -18.28 -8.50
N ILE A 465 4.09 -17.62 -7.35
CA ILE A 465 5.33 -17.76 -6.57
C ILE A 465 5.41 -19.15 -5.97
N ARG A 466 4.29 -19.68 -5.45
CA ARG A 466 4.25 -21.03 -4.87
C ARG A 466 4.66 -22.10 -5.87
N LYS A 467 4.19 -22.03 -7.12
CA LYS A 467 4.64 -22.93 -8.20
C LYS A 467 6.14 -22.82 -8.49
N LYS A 468 6.71 -21.62 -8.35
CA LYS A 468 8.17 -21.43 -8.50
C LYS A 468 8.96 -22.02 -7.34
N CYS A 469 8.38 -22.07 -6.14
CA CYS A 469 9.05 -22.66 -4.98
C CYS A 469 9.37 -24.15 -5.16
N ASP A 470 8.52 -24.89 -5.89
CA ASP A 470 8.75 -26.31 -6.18
C ASP A 470 10.06 -26.54 -6.97
N LEU A 471 10.52 -25.56 -7.75
CA LEU A 471 11.78 -25.61 -8.51
C LEU A 471 13.03 -25.46 -7.63
N PHE A 472 12.89 -24.88 -6.44
CA PHE A 472 13.98 -24.71 -5.47
C PHE A 472 14.05 -25.86 -4.46
N GLN A 473 13.06 -26.76 -4.48
CA GLN A 473 12.92 -27.88 -3.55
C GLN A 473 13.55 -29.15 -4.14
N GLY A 474 14.88 -29.18 -4.25
CA GLY A 474 15.62 -30.44 -4.26
C GLY A 474 15.70 -31.00 -2.84
N ASP A 475 15.16 -32.20 -2.62
CA ASP A 475 15.37 -33.12 -1.48
C ASP A 475 15.55 -32.54 -0.05
N GLN A 476 14.72 -31.58 0.40
CA GLN A 476 14.60 -31.28 1.84
C GLN A 476 13.16 -31.32 2.36
N PRO A 477 12.89 -32.03 3.49
CA PRO A 477 11.56 -32.11 4.07
C PRO A 477 11.15 -30.80 4.76
N ILE A 478 9.88 -30.44 4.57
CA ILE A 478 9.23 -29.23 5.07
C ILE A 478 9.22 -29.21 6.62
N LYS A 479 9.87 -28.23 7.26
CA LYS A 479 9.43 -27.76 8.58
C LYS A 479 8.20 -26.88 8.37
N LYS A 480 7.03 -27.39 8.72
CA LYS A 480 5.77 -26.63 8.69
C LYS A 480 5.86 -25.50 9.71
N PHE A 481 6.09 -24.27 9.25
CA PHE A 481 5.86 -23.08 10.06
C PHE A 481 4.38 -22.66 9.93
N GLY A 482 3.67 -22.60 11.06
CA GLY A 482 2.57 -21.67 11.28
C GLY A 482 1.18 -21.91 10.66
N GLN A 483 0.89 -22.99 9.92
CA GLN A 483 -0.50 -23.30 9.54
C GLN A 483 -1.15 -24.22 10.58
N LYS A 484 -1.95 -23.66 11.52
CA LYS A 484 -2.95 -24.46 12.24
C LYS A 484 -3.88 -25.10 11.20
N GLN A 485 -3.87 -26.43 11.13
CA GLN A 485 -4.65 -27.21 10.17
C GLN A 485 -6.15 -26.93 10.34
N LEU A 486 -6.79 -26.41 9.29
CA LEU A 486 -8.23 -26.53 9.10
C LEU A 486 -8.53 -27.95 8.61
N ASN A 487 -9.08 -28.79 9.49
CA ASN A 487 -9.64 -30.09 9.10
C ASN A 487 -10.91 -29.86 8.28
N ILE A 488 -10.83 -30.12 6.98
CA ILE A 488 -11.99 -30.24 6.09
C ILE A 488 -12.18 -31.75 5.83
N PRO A 489 -13.38 -32.33 6.06
CA PRO A 489 -13.61 -33.74 5.81
C PRO A 489 -13.56 -34.05 4.31
N ASN A 490 -12.74 -35.02 3.92
CA ASN A 490 -12.69 -35.56 2.57
C ASN A 490 -13.96 -36.37 2.28
N ASN A 491 -14.74 -35.98 1.28
CA ASN A 491 -15.56 -36.90 0.49
C ASN A 491 -16.04 -36.20 -0.79
N VAL A 492 -15.21 -36.19 -1.84
CA VAL A 492 -15.70 -36.17 -3.22
C VAL A 492 -14.73 -36.95 -4.11
N THR A 493 -15.24 -38.01 -4.72
CA THR A 493 -14.61 -38.90 -5.67
C THR A 493 -14.18 -38.14 -6.93
N VAL A 494 -12.91 -38.28 -7.34
CA VAL A 494 -12.34 -37.64 -8.53
C VAL A 494 -12.63 -38.49 -9.76
N THR A 495 -13.34 -37.93 -10.74
CA THR A 495 -13.33 -38.37 -12.14
C THR A 495 -12.32 -37.54 -12.94
N PRO A 496 -11.58 -38.12 -13.90
CA PRO A 496 -10.48 -37.42 -14.57
C PRO A 496 -11.02 -36.44 -15.61
N ALA A 497 -10.63 -35.18 -15.49
CA ALA A 497 -10.90 -34.14 -16.49
C ALA A 497 -9.82 -34.16 -17.58
N VAL A 498 -10.30 -34.06 -18.82
CA VAL A 498 -9.57 -34.04 -20.08
C VAL A 498 -8.63 -32.84 -20.16
N THR A 499 -7.43 -33.09 -20.70
CA THR A 499 -6.36 -32.12 -20.93
C THR A 499 -6.76 -31.10 -22.01
N GLU A 500 -7.08 -29.86 -21.62
CA GLU A 500 -7.20 -28.74 -22.56
C GLU A 500 -5.84 -28.03 -22.71
N LYS A 501 -5.34 -27.97 -23.95
CA LYS A 501 -4.14 -27.22 -24.33
C LYS A 501 -4.38 -25.71 -24.17
N LEU A 502 -3.40 -24.98 -23.63
CA LEU A 502 -3.37 -23.52 -23.65
C LEU A 502 -3.31 -22.99 -25.10
N GLU A 503 -4.35 -22.27 -25.53
CA GLU A 503 -4.29 -21.44 -26.73
C GLU A 503 -3.64 -20.08 -26.44
N VAL A 504 -2.62 -19.73 -27.24
CA VAL A 504 -2.03 -18.39 -27.27
C VAL A 504 -2.77 -17.57 -28.34
N ILE A 505 -3.79 -16.81 -27.93
CA ILE A 505 -4.43 -15.85 -28.82
C ILE A 505 -3.62 -14.55 -28.79
N LYS A 506 -3.01 -14.19 -29.94
CA LYS A 506 -2.43 -12.86 -30.23
C LYS A 506 -3.29 -12.18 -31.28
N HIS A 507 -4.00 -11.13 -30.90
CA HIS A 507 -4.77 -10.30 -31.84
C HIS A 507 -3.87 -9.22 -32.46
N ASN A 508 -3.73 -9.20 -33.78
CA ASN A 508 -3.04 -8.11 -34.49
C ASN A 508 -4.07 -7.22 -35.18
N GLY A 509 -3.94 -5.90 -35.05
CA GLY A 509 -4.86 -4.94 -35.68
C GLY A 509 -4.18 -3.66 -36.14
N GLU A 510 -4.93 -2.76 -36.74
CA GLU A 510 -4.46 -1.42 -37.11
C GLU A 510 -4.99 -0.36 -36.13
N VAL A 511 -4.18 0.68 -35.91
CA VAL A 511 -4.61 1.86 -35.14
C VAL A 511 -5.37 2.78 -36.09
N LYS A 512 -6.60 3.17 -35.72
CA LYS A 512 -7.36 4.21 -36.43
C LYS A 512 -6.88 5.57 -35.96
N ILE A 513 -6.42 6.39 -36.90
CA ILE A 513 -5.85 7.72 -36.61
C ILE A 513 -6.77 8.78 -37.22
N THR A 514 -7.23 9.72 -36.40
CA THR A 514 -8.17 10.79 -36.77
C THR A 514 -7.73 12.13 -36.19
N ASP A 515 -8.40 13.21 -36.59
CA ASP A 515 -8.20 14.57 -36.02
C ASP A 515 -6.73 15.01 -36.00
N ILE A 516 -6.02 14.77 -37.11
CA ILE A 516 -4.61 15.14 -37.25
C ILE A 516 -4.51 16.65 -37.47
N THR A 517 -3.66 17.30 -36.68
CA THR A 517 -3.27 18.71 -36.81
C THR A 517 -1.74 18.80 -36.98
N GLU A 518 -1.24 20.01 -37.24
CA GLU A 518 0.19 20.32 -37.34
C GLU A 518 1.04 19.91 -36.11
N ASN A 519 0.42 19.59 -34.97
CA ASN A 519 1.13 19.23 -33.73
C ASN A 519 0.44 18.13 -32.90
N SER A 520 -0.62 17.50 -33.42
CA SER A 520 -1.36 16.49 -32.68
C SER A 520 -2.09 15.48 -33.57
N ALA A 521 -2.43 14.32 -33.01
CA ALA A 521 -3.28 13.32 -33.66
C ALA A 521 -4.06 12.50 -32.62
N LYS A 522 -5.27 12.07 -32.97
CA LYS A 522 -6.10 11.18 -32.14
C LYS A 522 -5.92 9.73 -32.59
N LEU A 523 -5.50 8.87 -31.66
CA LEU A 523 -5.35 7.43 -31.84
C LEU A 523 -6.54 6.69 -31.24
N HIS A 524 -7.06 5.69 -31.94
CA HIS A 524 -8.12 4.81 -31.49
C HIS A 524 -7.86 3.36 -31.93
N TRP A 525 -8.12 2.39 -31.05
CA TRP A 525 -7.98 0.97 -31.37
C TRP A 525 -9.12 0.15 -30.73
N MET A 526 -9.35 -1.04 -31.27
CA MET A 526 -10.38 -1.95 -30.76
C MET A 526 -9.88 -2.70 -29.52
N ILE A 527 -10.78 -3.02 -28.60
CA ILE A 527 -10.47 -3.89 -27.45
C ILE A 527 -10.69 -5.34 -27.90
N PRO A 528 -9.68 -6.24 -27.80
CA PRO A 528 -9.80 -7.62 -28.30
C PRO A 528 -10.95 -8.39 -27.65
N GLU A 529 -11.10 -8.24 -26.33
CA GLU A 529 -12.12 -8.91 -25.55
C GLU A 529 -12.76 -7.90 -24.57
N PRO A 530 -13.96 -7.37 -24.85
CA PRO A 530 -14.56 -6.28 -24.07
C PRO A 530 -14.78 -6.58 -22.58
N GLN A 531 -14.80 -7.86 -22.20
CA GLN A 531 -15.00 -8.32 -20.82
C GLN A 531 -13.69 -8.38 -20.00
N LYS A 532 -12.53 -8.20 -20.64
CA LYS A 532 -11.20 -8.24 -20.03
C LYS A 532 -10.59 -6.85 -19.95
N VAL A 533 -9.82 -6.61 -18.90
CA VAL A 533 -9.14 -5.32 -18.70
C VAL A 533 -7.74 -5.38 -19.31
N TYR A 534 -7.48 -4.50 -20.27
CA TYR A 534 -6.17 -4.40 -20.93
C TYR A 534 -5.44 -3.13 -20.50
N ILE A 535 -4.12 -3.24 -20.37
CA ILE A 535 -3.21 -2.10 -20.29
C ILE A 535 -2.53 -1.96 -21.66
N TYR A 536 -2.65 -0.80 -22.28
CA TYR A 536 -2.06 -0.52 -23.58
C TYR A 536 -0.77 0.28 -23.42
N HIS A 537 0.32 -0.25 -23.98
CA HIS A 537 1.59 0.44 -24.12
C HIS A 537 1.64 1.09 -25.49
N ILE A 538 1.60 2.42 -25.53
CA ILE A 538 1.68 3.20 -26.77
C ILE A 538 3.10 3.69 -26.93
N THR A 539 3.66 3.46 -28.12
CA THR A 539 4.96 3.97 -28.55
C THR A 539 4.75 4.71 -29.86
N VAL A 540 5.13 5.98 -29.89
CA VAL A 540 5.18 6.80 -31.11
C VAL A 540 6.63 7.17 -31.36
N THR A 541 7.13 6.84 -32.55
CA THR A 541 8.50 7.11 -32.99
C THR A 541 8.48 7.95 -34.26
N SER A 542 9.46 8.83 -34.44
CA SER A 542 9.66 9.48 -35.74
C SER A 542 10.04 8.44 -36.78
N ALA A 543 9.40 8.46 -37.95
CA ALA A 543 9.69 7.51 -39.02
C ALA A 543 11.02 7.79 -39.73
N HIS A 544 11.63 8.95 -39.50
CA HIS A 544 12.91 9.33 -40.10
C HIS A 544 14.11 8.73 -39.36
N ASP A 545 14.17 8.91 -38.04
CA ASP A 545 15.33 8.52 -37.22
C ASP A 545 15.00 7.48 -36.14
N HIS A 546 13.74 7.01 -36.09
CA HIS A 546 13.22 6.07 -35.08
C HIS A 546 13.35 6.58 -33.64
N SER A 547 13.57 7.89 -33.44
CA SER A 547 13.62 8.51 -32.13
C SER A 547 12.27 8.39 -31.44
N LEU A 548 12.31 8.15 -30.13
CA LEU A 548 11.11 8.01 -29.31
C LEU A 548 10.51 9.38 -29.03
N VAL A 549 9.32 9.62 -29.54
CA VAL A 549 8.60 10.89 -29.36
C VAL A 549 7.65 10.79 -28.18
N VAL A 550 6.90 9.68 -28.08
CA VAL A 550 5.95 9.46 -26.99
C VAL A 550 5.95 8.00 -26.54
N LYS A 551 6.01 7.79 -25.22
CA LYS A 551 5.80 6.49 -24.57
C LYS A 551 4.86 6.61 -23.39
N LEU A 552 3.71 5.96 -23.48
CA LEU A 552 2.64 6.11 -22.50
C LEU A 552 1.95 4.77 -22.23
N ASN A 553 1.49 4.60 -21.00
CA ASN A 553 0.66 3.47 -20.58
C ASN A 553 -0.71 3.97 -20.15
N LEU A 554 -1.77 3.33 -20.65
CA LEU A 554 -3.14 3.72 -20.36
C LEU A 554 -4.11 2.53 -20.49
N THR A 555 -5.30 2.68 -19.92
CA THR A 555 -6.36 1.66 -19.93
C THR A 555 -7.52 2.01 -20.86
N SER A 556 -7.55 3.23 -21.43
CA SER A 556 -8.51 3.59 -22.49
C SER A 556 -8.11 2.97 -23.82
N ASN A 557 -9.03 2.90 -24.77
CA ASN A 557 -8.76 2.45 -26.15
C ASN A 557 -8.67 3.63 -27.14
N GLU A 558 -8.58 4.86 -26.63
CA GLU A 558 -8.30 6.07 -27.40
C GLU A 558 -7.38 7.02 -26.63
N ARG A 559 -6.63 7.84 -27.39
CA ARG A 559 -5.73 8.87 -26.85
C ARG A 559 -5.41 9.94 -27.89
N VAL A 560 -5.43 11.21 -27.48
CA VAL A 560 -4.83 12.31 -28.25
C VAL A 560 -3.35 12.44 -27.90
N ILE A 561 -2.50 12.45 -28.92
CA ILE A 561 -1.06 12.68 -28.83
C ILE A 561 -0.82 14.12 -29.29
N GLY A 562 -0.17 14.94 -28.47
CA GLY A 562 0.19 16.32 -28.81
C GLY A 562 1.67 16.58 -28.60
N GLY A 563 2.15 17.73 -29.07
CA GLY A 563 3.57 18.10 -29.03
C GLY A 563 4.38 17.48 -30.17
N LEU A 564 3.72 17.14 -31.28
CA LEU A 564 4.36 16.64 -32.49
C LEU A 564 4.93 17.80 -33.32
N GLN A 565 6.00 17.55 -34.07
CA GLN A 565 6.58 18.50 -35.01
C GLN A 565 5.80 18.48 -36.33
N SER A 566 5.45 19.67 -36.82
CA SER A 566 4.72 19.87 -38.08
C SER A 566 5.50 19.34 -39.28
N GLY A 567 4.82 18.64 -40.19
CA GLY A 567 5.39 18.10 -41.42
C GLY A 567 6.14 16.78 -41.27
N GLU A 568 6.19 16.18 -40.07
CA GLU A 568 6.87 14.91 -39.84
C GLU A 568 5.95 13.69 -39.91
N LYS A 569 6.53 12.56 -40.30
CA LYS A 569 5.87 11.25 -40.30
C LYS A 569 6.23 10.47 -39.03
N TYR A 570 5.22 9.84 -38.42
CA TYR A 570 5.35 9.04 -37.21
C TYR A 570 4.81 7.63 -37.37
N ASP A 571 5.49 6.70 -36.71
CA ASP A 571 5.07 5.30 -36.56
C ASP A 571 4.51 5.07 -35.15
N VAL A 572 3.37 4.38 -35.07
CA VAL A 572 2.66 4.08 -33.83
C VAL A 572 2.63 2.57 -33.63
N THR A 573 3.05 2.11 -32.45
CA THR A 573 2.85 0.74 -31.99
C THR A 573 2.13 0.75 -30.65
N ILE A 574 1.03 0.01 -30.55
CA ILE A 574 0.22 -0.13 -29.33
C ILE A 574 0.18 -1.60 -28.95
N THR A 575 0.67 -1.97 -27.77
CA THR A 575 0.61 -3.36 -27.29
C THR A 575 -0.34 -3.47 -26.11
N GLY A 576 -1.39 -4.28 -26.24
CA GLY A 576 -2.36 -4.57 -25.19
C GLY A 576 -1.95 -5.77 -24.34
N TYR A 577 -1.85 -5.56 -23.03
CA TYR A 577 -1.49 -6.56 -22.04
C TYR A 577 -2.68 -6.92 -21.17
N HIS A 578 -2.88 -8.21 -20.93
CA HIS A 578 -3.81 -8.74 -19.95
C HIS A 578 -3.06 -9.78 -19.10
N ASN A 579 -3.11 -9.65 -17.77
CA ASN A 579 -2.33 -10.47 -16.83
C ASN A 579 -0.83 -10.54 -17.20
N ALA A 580 -0.23 -9.40 -17.52
CA ALA A 580 1.17 -9.26 -17.93
C ALA A 580 1.59 -10.04 -19.19
N GLN A 581 0.64 -10.62 -19.94
CA GLN A 581 0.89 -11.24 -21.23
C GLN A 581 0.42 -10.30 -22.35
N ALA A 582 1.27 -10.12 -23.37
CA ALA A 582 0.89 -9.39 -24.59
C ALA A 582 -0.18 -10.21 -25.34
N LYS A 583 -1.39 -9.67 -25.40
CA LYS A 583 -2.54 -10.31 -26.04
C LYS A 583 -2.92 -9.64 -27.35
N ALA A 584 -2.55 -8.38 -27.54
CA ALA A 584 -2.80 -7.69 -28.79
C ALA A 584 -1.69 -6.70 -29.17
N THR A 585 -1.47 -6.51 -30.47
CA THR A 585 -0.58 -5.47 -31.00
C THR A 585 -1.27 -4.75 -32.14
N TYR A 586 -1.28 -3.42 -32.09
CA TYR A 586 -1.78 -2.54 -33.12
C TYR A 586 -0.67 -1.69 -33.67
N ARG A 587 -0.68 -1.46 -34.99
CA ARG A 587 0.30 -0.61 -35.66
C ARG A 587 -0.41 0.41 -36.54
N GLY A 588 0.20 1.56 -36.76
CA GLY A 588 -0.31 2.60 -37.63
C GLY A 588 0.77 3.62 -37.94
N THR A 589 0.58 4.41 -39.00
CA THR A 589 1.50 5.50 -39.38
C THR A 589 0.70 6.72 -39.77
N PHE A 590 1.19 7.92 -39.45
CA PHE A 590 0.51 9.18 -39.79
C PHE A 590 1.51 10.33 -39.97
N ASN A 591 1.08 11.38 -40.66
CA ASN A 591 1.87 12.59 -40.90
C ASN A 591 1.12 13.78 -40.30
N THR A 592 1.81 14.64 -39.54
CA THR A 592 1.23 15.88 -38.96
C THR A 592 1.41 17.09 -39.86
#